data_AF-A0A9D2CLS1-F1
#
_entry.id   AF-A0A9D2CLS1-F1
#
_cell.length_a   1.000
_cell.length_b   1.000
_cell.length_c   1.000
_cell.angle_alpha   90.00
_cell.angle_beta   90.00
_cell.angle_gamma   90.00
#
_symmetry.space_group_name_H-M   'P 1'
#
loop_
_entity.id
_entity.type
_entity.pdbx_description
1 polymer ?
#
loop_
_entity_poly.entity_id
_entity_poly.type
_entity_poly.pdbx_seq_one_letter_code
_entity_poly.pdbx_strand_id
1 'polypeptide(L)'
;MHLLLTQPPQHVLYIQYFASMIDNVLIEWLVWAIVIDIVTGFFKSIITHRTTSSKGTGGLLKHAAVIILTLTVYPMLELCGLGQAGDSLVFFFFLFYLVSIIENWGQMGLPLPSWVKNHIYKLSKDYVEKEEKQHEHNH
;
A
#
# COMPACT_ATOMS: atom_id res chain seq x y z
N MET A 1 -14.03 -24.52 -40.38
CA MET A 1 -14.31 -25.09 -39.04
C MET A 1 -13.63 -24.18 -38.02
N HIS A 2 -14.29 -23.06 -37.67
CA HIS A 2 -13.84 -22.23 -36.56
C HIS A 2 -14.11 -23.04 -35.29
N LEU A 3 -13.05 -23.59 -34.68
CA LEU A 3 -13.12 -24.09 -33.31
C LEU A 3 -13.51 -22.89 -32.44
N LEU A 4 -14.77 -22.83 -32.02
CA LEU A 4 -15.21 -21.97 -30.93
C LEU A 4 -14.52 -22.50 -29.68
N LEU A 5 -13.32 -22.00 -29.40
CA LEU A 5 -12.66 -22.21 -28.11
C LEU A 5 -13.60 -21.61 -27.06
N THR A 6 -14.32 -22.49 -26.37
CA THR A 6 -15.12 -22.11 -25.22
C THR A 6 -14.20 -21.42 -24.23
N GLN A 7 -14.47 -20.15 -23.92
CA GLN A 7 -13.69 -19.43 -22.92
C GLN A 7 -13.74 -20.21 -21.60
N PRO A 8 -12.61 -20.31 -20.87
CA PRO A 8 -12.61 -21.01 -19.59
C PRO A 8 -13.62 -20.36 -18.64
N PRO A 9 -14.20 -21.12 -17.69
CA PRO A 9 -15.08 -20.56 -16.67
C PRO A 9 -14.40 -19.40 -15.92
N GLN A 10 -15.18 -18.37 -15.56
CA GLN A 10 -14.64 -17.14 -14.96
C GLN A 10 -13.77 -17.38 -13.72
N HIS A 11 -14.12 -18.37 -12.88
CA HIS A 11 -13.34 -18.70 -11.68
C HIS A 11 -11.94 -19.27 -12.02
N VAL A 12 -11.80 -19.99 -13.14
CA VAL A 12 -10.50 -20.50 -13.60
C VAL A 12 -9.63 -19.34 -14.06
N LEU A 13 -10.22 -18.42 -14.81
CA LEU A 13 -9.51 -17.24 -15.31
C LEU A 13 -9.10 -16.30 -14.15
N TYR A 14 -9.96 -16.14 -13.13
CA TYR A 14 -9.61 -15.41 -11.90
C TYR A 14 -8.38 -16.02 -11.23
N ILE A 15 -8.37 -17.34 -11.02
CA ILE A 15 -7.24 -18.04 -10.38
C ILE A 15 -5.97 -17.88 -11.21
N GLN A 16 -6.07 -17.93 -12.54
CA GLN A 16 -4.94 -17.73 -13.43
C GLN A 16 -4.35 -16.32 -13.28
N TYR A 17 -5.19 -15.27 -13.29
CA TYR A 17 -4.72 -13.89 -13.10
C TYR A 17 -4.18 -13.65 -11.69
N PHE A 18 -4.79 -14.26 -10.68
CA PHE A 18 -4.29 -14.22 -9.31
C PHE A 18 -2.90 -14.86 -9.21
N ALA A 19 -2.69 -16.03 -9.83
CA ALA A 19 -1.40 -16.71 -9.84
C ALA A 19 -0.33 -15.91 -10.60
N SER A 20 -0.69 -15.24 -11.71
CA SER A 20 0.26 -14.41 -12.47
C SER A 20 0.78 -13.19 -11.71
N MET A 21 0.14 -12.81 -10.59
CA MET A 21 0.65 -11.72 -9.74
C MET A 21 1.99 -12.06 -9.08
N ILE A 22 2.32 -13.35 -8.93
CA ILE A 22 3.59 -13.79 -8.32
C ILE A 22 4.80 -13.31 -9.12
N ASP A 23 4.71 -13.32 -10.45
CA ASP A 23 5.78 -12.91 -11.36
C ASP A 23 5.62 -11.47 -11.87
N ASN A 24 4.72 -10.68 -11.26
CA ASN A 24 4.48 -9.30 -11.65
C ASN A 24 5.39 -8.34 -10.88
N VAL A 25 6.29 -7.66 -11.60
CA VAL A 25 7.29 -6.75 -11.05
C VAL A 25 6.68 -5.61 -10.21
N LEU A 26 5.52 -5.05 -10.61
CA LEU A 26 4.87 -3.99 -9.84
C LEU A 26 4.32 -4.50 -8.50
N ILE A 27 3.77 -5.71 -8.50
CA ILE A 27 3.32 -6.38 -7.28
C ILE A 27 4.51 -6.67 -6.37
N GLU A 28 5.62 -7.19 -6.90
CA GLU A 28 6.85 -7.41 -6.14
C GLU A 28 7.36 -6.13 -5.49
N TRP A 29 7.41 -5.02 -6.24
CA TRP A 29 7.84 -3.72 -5.72
C TRP A 29 6.94 -3.23 -4.59
N LEU A 30 5.61 -3.38 -4.74
CA LEU A 30 4.66 -3.03 -3.70
C LEU A 30 4.88 -3.87 -2.44
N VAL A 31 5.04 -5.19 -2.57
CA VAL A 31 5.29 -6.08 -1.42
C VAL A 31 6.58 -5.68 -0.70
N TRP A 32 7.67 -5.45 -1.43
CA TRP A 32 8.93 -4.99 -0.81
C TRP A 32 8.78 -3.63 -0.13
N ALA A 33 8.06 -2.69 -0.73
CA ALA A 33 7.79 -1.39 -0.12
C ALA A 33 7.01 -1.54 1.20
N ILE A 34 5.99 -2.41 1.25
CA ILE A 34 5.25 -2.72 2.48
C ILE A 34 6.17 -3.31 3.56
N VAL A 35 7.01 -4.29 3.20
CA VAL A 35 7.95 -4.91 4.14
C VAL A 35 8.93 -3.89 4.72
N ILE A 36 9.52 -3.06 3.85
CA ILE A 36 10.45 -2.00 4.28
C ILE A 36 9.74 -0.98 5.16
N ASP A 37 8.50 -0.61 4.84
CA ASP A 37 7.73 0.34 5.64
C ASP A 37 7.41 -0.21 7.04
N ILE A 38 7.04 -1.48 7.15
CA ILE A 38 6.83 -2.14 8.45
C ILE A 38 8.13 -2.15 9.26
N VAL A 39 9.25 -2.53 8.65
CA VAL A 39 10.55 -2.60 9.33
C VAL A 39 11.03 -1.21 9.76
N THR A 40 10.95 -0.21 8.89
CA THR A 40 11.36 1.17 9.20
C THR A 40 10.42 1.82 10.22
N GLY A 41 9.12 1.54 10.17
CA GLY A 41 8.14 1.96 11.16
C GLY A 41 8.41 1.37 12.54
N PHE A 42 8.82 0.10 12.60
CA PHE A 42 9.25 -0.55 13.83
C PHE A 42 10.52 0.09 14.41
N PHE A 43 11.56 0.30 13.60
CA PHE A 43 12.80 0.96 14.05
C PHE A 43 12.56 2.38 14.53
N LYS A 44 11.75 3.15 13.81
CA LYS A 44 11.30 4.47 14.25
C LYS A 44 10.68 4.40 15.64
N SER A 45 9.79 3.44 15.88
CA SER A 45 9.09 3.28 17.16
C SER A 45 10.05 3.05 18.32
N ILE A 46 11.10 2.25 18.10
CA ILE A 46 12.18 2.03 19.07
C ILE A 46 12.96 3.32 19.35
N ILE A 47 13.43 3.99 18.29
CA ILE A 47 14.27 5.20 18.39
C ILE A 47 13.54 6.36 19.06
N THR A 48 12.26 6.53 18.75
CA THR A 48 11.45 7.65 19.27
C THR A 48 10.85 7.38 20.65
N HIS A 49 10.97 6.16 21.19
CA HIS A 49 10.34 5.69 22.43
C HIS A 49 8.81 5.95 22.49
N ARG A 50 8.15 6.09 21.33
CA ARG A 50 6.70 6.36 21.24
C ARG A 50 5.95 5.12 20.78
N THR A 51 5.90 4.09 21.63
CA THR A 51 5.09 2.89 21.38
C THR A 51 3.77 2.98 22.14
N THR A 52 2.66 3.18 21.43
CA THR A 52 1.34 2.78 21.94
C THR A 52 0.83 1.61 21.11
N SER A 53 0.40 0.53 21.78
CA SER A 53 -0.08 -0.70 21.12
C SER A 53 -1.20 -0.43 20.11
N SER A 54 -2.08 0.53 20.43
CA SER A 54 -3.14 1.02 19.52
C SER A 54 -2.58 1.59 18.20
N LYS A 55 -1.52 2.42 18.25
CA LYS A 55 -0.90 2.98 17.02
C LYS A 55 -0.20 1.90 16.19
N GLY A 56 0.47 0.94 16.83
CA GLY A 56 1.11 -0.17 16.12
C GLY A 56 0.12 -1.08 15.39
N THR A 57 -1.00 -1.42 16.06
CA THR A 57 -2.07 -2.24 15.48
C THR A 57 -2.75 -1.52 14.31
N GLY A 58 -2.99 -0.21 14.44
CA GLY A 58 -3.56 0.61 13.38
C GLY A 58 -2.69 0.64 12.11
N GLY A 59 -1.37 0.71 12.25
CA GLY A 59 -0.43 0.62 11.12
C GLY A 59 -0.54 -0.72 10.40
N LEU A 60 -0.47 -1.84 11.15
CA LEU A 60 -0.62 -3.18 10.59
C LEU A 60 -1.96 -3.39 9.86
N LEU A 61 -3.05 -2.83 10.36
CA LEU A 61 -4.35 -2.90 9.71
C LEU A 61 -4.37 -2.15 8.36
N LYS A 62 -3.72 -0.98 8.27
CA LYS A 62 -3.57 -0.23 7.01
C LYS A 62 -2.78 -1.06 5.98
N HIS A 63 -1.74 -1.77 6.40
CA HIS A 63 -0.99 -2.67 5.52
C HIS A 63 -1.82 -3.85 5.01
N ALA A 64 -2.53 -4.52 5.92
CA ALA A 64 -3.41 -5.63 5.56
C ALA A 64 -4.52 -5.19 4.59
N ALA A 65 -5.10 -3.99 4.78
CA ALA A 65 -6.13 -3.46 3.90
C ALA A 65 -5.63 -3.29 2.47
N VAL A 66 -4.43 -2.72 2.28
CA VAL A 66 -3.85 -2.56 0.93
C VAL A 66 -3.56 -3.92 0.29
N ILE A 67 -2.98 -4.87 1.04
CA ILE A 67 -2.68 -6.21 0.53
C ILE A 67 -3.97 -6.91 0.07
N ILE A 68 -5.00 -6.95 0.92
CA ILE A 68 -6.28 -7.60 0.59
C ILE A 68 -6.93 -6.94 -0.62
N LEU A 69 -6.91 -5.61 -0.69
CA LEU A 69 -7.46 -4.87 -1.82
C LEU A 69 -6.70 -5.20 -3.10
N THR A 70 -5.37 -5.21 -3.08
CA THR A 70 -4.56 -5.56 -4.26
C THR A 70 -4.81 -7.00 -4.71
N LEU A 71 -4.80 -7.96 -3.77
CA LEU A 71 -5.02 -9.39 -4.06
C LEU A 71 -6.41 -9.68 -4.64
N THR A 72 -7.41 -8.85 -4.35
CA THR A 72 -8.78 -9.04 -4.83
C THR A 72 -9.08 -8.23 -6.09
N VAL A 73 -8.74 -6.94 -6.10
CA VAL A 73 -9.10 -6.00 -7.16
C VAL A 73 -8.24 -6.16 -8.40
N TYR A 74 -6.93 -6.42 -8.26
CA TYR A 74 -6.04 -6.55 -9.42
C TYR A 74 -6.48 -7.66 -10.39
N PRO A 75 -6.71 -8.92 -9.97
CA PRO A 75 -7.18 -9.97 -10.87
C PRO A 75 -8.60 -9.70 -11.41
N MET A 76 -9.45 -8.97 -10.68
CA MET A 76 -10.75 -8.53 -11.20
C MET A 76 -10.61 -7.51 -12.34
N LEU A 77 -9.66 -6.58 -12.24
CA LEU A 77 -9.40 -5.62 -13.30
C LEU A 77 -8.83 -6.32 -14.55
N GLU A 78 -7.94 -7.29 -14.38
CA GLU A 78 -7.47 -8.14 -15.48
C GLU A 78 -8.61 -8.88 -16.19
N LEU A 79 -9.52 -9.49 -15.42
CA LEU A 79 -10.72 -10.16 -15.97
C LEU A 79 -11.60 -9.22 -16.81
N CYS A 80 -11.68 -7.95 -16.43
CA CYS A 80 -12.44 -6.92 -17.13
C CYS A 80 -11.69 -6.32 -18.33
N GLY A 81 -10.46 -6.78 -18.63
CA GLY A 81 -9.60 -6.18 -19.65
C GLY A 81 -9.03 -4.81 -19.26
N LEU A 82 -9.01 -4.52 -17.96
CA LEU A 82 -8.55 -3.26 -17.35
C LEU A 82 -7.19 -3.42 -16.63
N GLY A 83 -6.33 -4.34 -17.09
CA GLY A 83 -5.01 -4.59 -16.48
C GLY A 83 -4.17 -3.32 -16.27
N GLN A 84 -4.18 -2.38 -17.23
CA GLN A 84 -3.50 -1.09 -17.09
C GLN A 84 -4.01 -0.22 -15.93
N ALA A 85 -5.30 -0.31 -15.62
CA ALA A 85 -5.86 0.34 -14.43
C ALA A 85 -5.41 -0.36 -13.15
N GLY A 86 -5.27 -1.69 -13.18
CA GLY A 86 -4.66 -2.48 -12.10
C GLY A 86 -3.21 -2.07 -11.83
N ASP A 87 -2.40 -1.97 -12.88
CA ASP A 87 -1.00 -1.53 -12.79
C ASP A 87 -0.88 -0.12 -12.21
N SER A 88 -1.74 0.80 -12.68
CA SER A 88 -1.80 2.17 -12.17
C SER A 88 -2.17 2.22 -10.68
N LEU A 89 -3.11 1.38 -10.25
CA LEU A 89 -3.54 1.29 -8.86
C LEU A 89 -2.42 0.74 -7.97
N VAL A 90 -1.74 -0.33 -8.39
CA VAL A 90 -0.60 -0.91 -7.68
C VAL A 90 0.54 0.09 -7.58
N PHE A 91 0.86 0.78 -8.67
CA PHE A 91 1.89 1.81 -8.69
C PHE A 91 1.55 2.99 -7.76
N PHE A 92 0.27 3.40 -7.69
CA PHE A 92 -0.19 4.40 -6.74
C PHE A 92 0.06 3.98 -5.28
N PHE A 93 -0.29 2.75 -4.90
CA PHE A 93 0.01 2.26 -3.56
C PHE A 93 1.51 2.17 -3.30
N PHE A 94 2.29 1.73 -4.28
CA PHE A 94 3.75 1.70 -4.17
C PHE A 94 4.32 3.08 -3.85
N LEU A 95 3.89 4.13 -4.56
CA LEU A 95 4.28 5.51 -4.28
C LEU A 95 3.86 5.95 -2.86
N PHE A 96 2.68 5.55 -2.41
CA PHE A 96 2.22 5.84 -1.05
C PHE A 96 3.13 5.22 0.02
N TYR A 97 3.57 3.97 -0.20
CA TYR A 97 4.54 3.32 0.67
C TYR A 97 5.93 3.95 0.63
N LEU A 98 6.39 4.40 -0.55
CA LEU A 98 7.64 5.16 -0.64
C LEU A 98 7.60 6.43 0.21
N VAL A 99 6.49 7.16 0.19
CA VAL A 99 6.32 8.35 1.04
C VAL A 99 6.37 7.96 2.53
N SER A 100 5.72 6.88 2.93
CA SER A 100 5.71 6.41 4.33
C SER A 100 7.11 6.00 4.81
N ILE A 101 7.88 5.31 3.97
CA ILE A 101 9.28 4.95 4.26
C ILE A 101 10.13 6.21 4.47
N ILE A 102 9.99 7.22 3.60
CA ILE A 102 10.74 8.48 3.73
C ILE A 102 10.33 9.24 5.01
N GLU A 103 9.04 9.20 5.38
CA GLU A 103 8.57 9.77 6.64
C GLU A 103 9.22 9.07 7.84
N ASN A 104 9.22 7.73 7.86
CA ASN A 104 9.89 6.94 8.90
C ASN A 104 11.38 7.28 8.98
N TRP A 105 12.06 7.38 7.83
CA TRP A 105 13.47 7.78 7.72
C TRP A 105 13.73 9.15 8.36
N GLY A 106 12.91 10.14 8.03
CA GLY A 106 13.02 11.49 8.58
C GLY A 106 12.71 11.57 10.07
N GLN A 107 11.74 10.78 10.56
CA GLN A 107 11.39 10.72 11.99
C GLN A 107 12.47 10.01 12.83
N MET A 108 13.29 9.15 12.22
CA MET A 108 14.50 8.58 12.83
C MET A 108 15.68 9.57 12.90
N GLY A 109 15.54 10.78 12.35
CA GLY A 109 16.60 11.80 12.35
C GLY A 109 17.66 11.59 11.28
N LEU A 110 17.42 10.69 10.32
CA LEU A 110 18.34 10.45 9.21
C LEU A 110 18.29 11.61 8.20
N PRO A 111 19.40 11.87 7.48
CA PRO A 111 19.50 13.02 6.60
C PRO A 111 18.46 12.96 5.48
N LEU A 112 17.70 14.04 5.32
CA LEU A 112 16.78 14.27 4.22
C LEU A 112 16.98 15.69 3.66
N PRO A 113 16.88 15.89 2.33
CA PRO A 113 16.88 17.23 1.77
C PRO A 113 15.75 18.08 2.34
N SER A 114 16.03 19.36 2.61
CA SER A 114 15.07 20.28 3.25
C SER A 114 13.73 20.38 2.51
N TRP A 115 13.76 20.31 1.17
CA TRP A 115 12.56 20.34 0.34
C TRP A 115 11.67 19.10 0.52
N VAL A 116 12.27 17.92 0.72
CA VAL A 116 11.54 16.65 0.97
C VAL A 116 10.85 16.72 2.31
N LYS A 117 11.58 17.16 3.35
CA LYS A 117 11.06 17.28 4.71
C LYS A 117 9.82 18.17 4.76
N ASN A 118 9.84 19.33 4.11
CA ASN A 118 8.73 20.27 4.16
C ASN A 118 7.44 19.73 3.52
N HIS A 119 7.54 18.97 2.42
CA HIS A 119 6.36 18.45 1.72
C HIS A 119 5.75 17.24 2.43
N ILE A 120 6.58 16.30 2.89
CA ILE A 120 6.10 15.06 3.51
C ILE A 120 5.46 15.31 4.88
N TYR A 121 6.07 16.17 5.71
CA TYR A 121 5.49 16.49 7.02
C TYR A 121 4.16 17.26 6.91
N LYS A 122 3.99 18.07 5.85
CA LYS A 122 2.71 18.74 5.58
C LYS A 122 1.61 17.73 5.25
N LEU A 123 1.91 16.77 4.39
CA LEU A 123 0.97 15.69 4.04
C LEU A 123 0.56 14.89 5.28
N SER A 124 1.53 14.45 6.09
CA SER A 124 1.27 13.69 7.32
C SER A 124 0.38 14.47 8.31
N LYS A 125 0.64 15.76 8.50
CA LYS A 125 -0.16 16.62 9.38
C LYS A 125 -1.62 16.75 8.90
N ASP A 126 -1.83 16.93 7.59
CA ASP A 126 -3.17 17.04 7.01
C ASP A 126 -3.99 15.74 7.15
N TYR A 127 -3.34 14.57 7.20
CA TYR A 127 -4.00 13.29 7.48
C TYR A 127 -4.40 13.14 8.95
N VAL A 128 -3.48 13.42 9.88
CA VAL A 128 -3.73 13.29 11.32
C VAL A 128 -4.84 14.25 11.78
N GLU A 129 -4.82 15.50 11.29
CA GLU A 129 -5.83 16.51 11.64
C GLU A 129 -7.23 16.17 11.09
N LYS A 130 -7.31 15.41 9.98
CA LYS A 130 -8.58 14.87 9.47
C LYS A 130 -9.10 13.71 10.31
N GLU A 131 -8.21 12.82 10.78
CA GLU A 131 -8.58 11.71 11.69
C GLU A 131 -9.09 12.27 13.04
N GLU A 132 -8.40 13.25 13.64
CA GLU A 132 -8.81 13.87 14.92
C GLU A 132 -10.17 14.58 14.84
N LYS A 133 -10.42 15.36 13.77
CA LYS A 133 -11.71 16.04 13.56
C LYS A 133 -12.87 15.07 13.33
N GLN A 134 -12.61 13.89 12.77
CA GLN A 134 -13.62 12.83 12.61
C GLN A 134 -13.94 12.13 13.93
N HIS A 135 -12.99 12.08 14.87
CA HIS A 135 -13.22 11.51 16.20
C HIS A 135 -13.95 12.49 17.13
N GLU A 136 -13.71 13.80 17.02
CA GLU A 136 -14.45 14.82 17.78
C GLU A 136 -15.92 14.97 17.32
N HIS A 137 -16.24 14.68 16.07
CA HIS A 137 -17.62 14.80 15.55
C HIS A 137 -18.49 13.56 15.79
N ASN A 138 -17.89 12.45 16.23
CA ASN A 138 -18.57 11.18 16.52
C ASN A 138 -18.76 10.95 18.04
N HIS A 139 -18.58 11.99 18.86
CA HIS A 139 -18.79 12.02 20.30
C HIS A 139 -19.74 13.18 20.67
#